data_AF-A0A1C5S9P4-F1
#
_entry.id   AF-A0A1C5S9P4-F1
#
_cell.length_a   1.000
_cell.length_b   1.000
_cell.length_c   1.000
_cell.angle_alpha   90.00
_cell.angle_beta   90.00
_cell.angle_gamma   90.00
#
_symmetry.space_group_name_H-M   'P 1'
#
loop_
_entity.id
_entity.type
_entity.pdbx_description
1 polymer ?
#
loop_
_entity_poly.entity_id
_entity_poly.type
_entity_poly.pdbx_seq_one_letter_code
_entity_poly.pdbx_strand_id
1 'polypeptide(L)'
;MESNYKVAYKNEWYRLKKLDPFDISKRLDVKYNKESKQFIVNFLNEDYILDIETETIHREKDKHEPLIDDSIIILNYLTYSTENINKTNK
;
A
#
# COMPACT_ATOMS: atom_id res chain seq x y z
N MET A 1 1.67 25.56 2.18
CA MET A 1 0.46 24.76 2.45
C MET A 1 0.68 23.39 1.87
N GLU A 2 0.64 22.34 2.69
CA GLU A 2 0.55 20.98 2.16
C GLU A 2 -0.85 20.79 1.58
N SER A 3 -0.94 20.23 0.37
CA SER A 3 -2.21 19.81 -0.20
C SER A 3 -2.83 18.72 0.70
N ASN A 4 -4.15 18.72 0.86
CA ASN A 4 -4.89 17.69 1.63
C ASN A 4 -4.49 16.26 1.21
N TYR A 5 -4.15 16.06 -0.07
CA TYR A 5 -3.69 14.79 -0.61
C TYR A 5 -2.31 14.38 -0.10
N LYS A 6 -1.37 15.33 0.08
CA LYS A 6 -0.05 15.01 0.67
C LYS A 6 -0.18 14.59 2.12
N VAL A 7 -1.09 15.23 2.87
CA VAL A 7 -1.39 14.85 4.26
C VAL A 7 -2.00 13.44 4.30
N ALA A 8 -2.97 13.14 3.43
CA ALA A 8 -3.56 11.81 3.32
C ALA A 8 -2.50 10.74 2.97
N TYR A 9 -1.66 10.99 1.97
CA TYR A 9 -0.58 10.09 1.56
C TYR A 9 0.37 9.75 2.73
N LYS A 10 0.86 10.75 3.46
CA LYS A 10 1.72 10.54 4.64
C LYS A 10 1.00 9.76 5.75
N ASN A 11 -0.27 10.06 5.98
CA ASN A 11 -1.06 9.38 7.00
C ASN A 11 -1.23 7.90 6.67
N GLU A 12 -1.45 7.55 5.40
CA GLU A 12 -1.60 6.15 5.01
C GLU A 12 -0.29 5.37 5.15
N TRP A 13 0.86 5.95 4.81
CA TRP A 13 2.16 5.34 5.13
C TRP A 13 2.35 5.11 6.62
N TYR A 14 2.04 6.12 7.44
CA TYR A 14 2.14 6.03 8.89
C TYR A 14 1.26 4.91 9.46
N ARG A 15 0.07 4.68 8.89
CA ARG A 15 -0.82 3.59 9.29
C ARG A 15 -0.30 2.24 8.84
N LEU A 16 0.12 2.12 7.58
CA LEU A 16 0.68 0.90 7.02
C LEU A 16 1.87 0.39 7.84
N LYS A 17 2.76 1.29 8.27
CA LYS A 17 3.94 0.98 9.09
C LYS A 17 3.63 0.40 10.48
N LYS A 18 2.41 0.53 10.97
CA LYS A 18 1.99 -0.04 12.27
C LYS A 18 1.48 -1.48 12.16
N LEU A 19 1.25 -1.95 10.95
CA LEU A 19 0.75 -3.29 10.67
C LEU A 19 1.92 -4.26 10.47
N ASP A 20 1.68 -5.56 10.70
CA ASP A 20 2.67 -6.60 10.40
C ASP A 20 2.67 -6.90 8.89
N PRO A 21 3.76 -6.63 8.16
CA PRO A 21 3.81 -6.87 6.72
C PRO A 21 3.54 -8.32 6.29
N PHE A 22 3.87 -9.30 7.14
CA PHE A 22 3.59 -10.72 6.87
C PHE A 22 2.10 -11.05 7.00
N ASP A 23 1.40 -10.39 7.92
CA ASP A 23 -0.06 -10.49 8.02
C ASP A 23 -0.72 -9.89 6.79
N ILE A 24 -0.26 -8.70 6.36
CA ILE A 24 -0.75 -8.04 5.14
C ILE A 24 -0.54 -8.93 3.90
N SER A 25 0.65 -9.48 3.72
CA SER A 25 0.96 -10.32 2.57
C SER A 25 0.08 -11.56 2.52
N LYS A 26 -0.14 -12.20 3.67
CA LYS A 26 -1.00 -13.38 3.77
C LYS A 26 -2.48 -13.08 3.56
N ARG A 27 -2.98 -11.98 4.13
CA ARG A 27 -4.42 -11.66 4.10
C ARG A 27 -4.89 -11.09 2.76
N LEU A 28 -3.99 -10.41 2.03
CA LEU A 28 -4.28 -9.78 0.73
C LEU A 28 -3.70 -10.55 -0.46
N ASP A 29 -3.03 -11.67 -0.21
CA ASP A 29 -2.31 -12.46 -1.22
C ASP A 29 -1.34 -11.61 -2.07
N VAL A 30 -0.66 -10.66 -1.41
CA VAL A 30 0.36 -9.80 -2.03
C VAL A 30 1.75 -10.29 -1.67
N LYS A 31 2.74 -10.07 -2.55
CA LYS A 31 4.12 -10.47 -2.25
C LYS A 31 4.76 -9.44 -1.32
N TYR A 32 5.48 -9.91 -0.31
CA TYR A 32 6.30 -9.09 0.57
C TYR A 32 7.72 -9.63 0.66
N ASN A 33 8.71 -8.77 0.43
CA ASN A 33 10.12 -9.08 0.63
C ASN A 33 10.59 -8.46 1.95
N LYS A 34 11.00 -9.32 2.89
CA LYS A 34 11.48 -8.90 4.22
C LYS A 34 12.82 -8.16 4.17
N GLU A 35 13.71 -8.55 3.26
CA GLU A 35 15.06 -8.00 3.17
C GLU A 35 15.03 -6.57 2.64
N SER A 36 14.24 -6.33 1.59
CA SER A 36 14.06 -4.99 1.02
C SER A 36 12.91 -4.20 1.64
N LYS A 37 12.10 -4.82 2.52
CA LYS A 37 10.89 -4.23 3.12
C LYS A 37 9.93 -3.66 2.06
N GLN A 38 9.73 -4.43 1.00
CA GLN A 38 8.92 -4.03 -0.14
C GLN A 38 7.71 -4.93 -0.34
N PHE A 39 6.59 -4.32 -0.73
CA PHE A 39 5.44 -5.05 -1.28
C PHE A 39 5.46 -4.99 -2.81
N ILE A 40 4.94 -6.04 -3.44
CA ILE A 40 4.52 -6.02 -4.85
C ILE A 40 3.00 -6.15 -4.87
N VAL A 41 2.34 -5.13 -5.40
CA VAL A 41 0.88 -5.03 -5.46
C VAL A 41 0.44 -4.86 -6.90
N ASN A 42 -0.48 -5.71 -7.34
CA ASN A 42 -1.12 -5.53 -8.64
C ASN A 42 -2.25 -4.50 -8.53
N PHE A 43 -2.16 -3.42 -9.31
CA PHE A 43 -3.16 -2.37 -9.37
C PHE A 43 -3.38 -1.97 -10.83
N LEU A 44 -4.62 -2.00 -11.31
CA LEU A 44 -4.98 -1.70 -12.70
C LEU A 44 -4.18 -2.51 -13.75
N ASN A 45 -3.95 -3.79 -13.47
CA ASN A 45 -3.15 -4.73 -14.29
C ASN A 45 -1.66 -4.40 -14.39
N GLU A 46 -1.15 -3.52 -13.54
CA GLU A 46 0.27 -3.19 -13.45
C GLU A 46 0.79 -3.56 -12.05
N ASP A 47 2.02 -4.06 -11.98
CA ASP A 47 2.67 -4.36 -10.70
C ASP A 47 3.40 -3.13 -10.19
N TYR A 48 3.10 -2.76 -8.94
CA TYR A 48 3.72 -1.66 -8.22
C TYR A 48 4.56 -2.18 -7.07
N ILE A 49 5.77 -1.63 -6.94
CA ILE A 49 6.66 -1.84 -5.81
C ILE A 49 6.40 -0.70 -4.82
N LEU A 50 6.07 -1.07 -3.59
CA LEU A 50 5.94 -0.17 -2.47
C LEU A 50 7.10 -0.39 -1.51
N ASP A 51 7.89 0.64 -1.28
CA ASP A 51 9.05 0.60 -0.39
C ASP A 51 8.70 1.27 0.95
N ILE A 52 8.62 0.46 2.01
CA ILE A 52 8.17 0.94 3.32
C ILE A 52 9.21 1.88 3.94
N GLU A 53 10.50 1.67 3.71
CA GLU A 53 11.54 2.51 4.32
C GLU A 53 11.53 3.91 3.75
N THR A 54 11.47 4.01 2.42
CA THR A 54 11.53 5.27 1.69
C THR A 54 10.17 5.92 1.47
N GLU A 55 9.07 5.23 1.78
CA GLU A 55 7.69 5.70 1.54
C GLU A 55 7.45 6.04 0.07
N THR A 56 7.97 5.21 -0.83
CA THR A 56 7.85 5.39 -2.29
C THR A 56 7.01 4.29 -2.93
N ILE A 57 6.34 4.65 -4.01
CA ILE A 57 5.56 3.74 -4.85
C ILE A 57 6.01 3.95 -6.28
N HIS A 58 6.37 2.87 -6.96
CA HIS A 58 6.73 2.94 -8.37
C HIS A 58 6.32 1.67 -9.10
N ARG A 59 5.92 1.81 -10.36
CA ARG A 59 5.62 0.68 -11.23
C ARG A 59 6.90 -0.15 -11.45
N GLU A 60 6.79 -1.47 -11.34
CA GLU A 60 7.93 -2.38 -11.46
C GLU A 60 8.60 -2.27 -12.84
N LYS A 61 7.78 -2.21 -13.89
CA LYS A 61 8.19 -2.25 -15.30
C LYS A 61 9.12 -1.11 -15.72
N ASP A 62 8.83 0.12 -15.29
CA ASP A 62 9.49 1.33 -15.81
C ASP A 62 9.82 2.38 -14.74
N LYS A 63 9.62 2.03 -13.46
CA LYS A 63 9.86 2.91 -12.31
C LYS A 63 9.00 4.18 -12.29
N HIS A 64 7.91 4.22 -13.05
CA HIS A 64 6.99 5.35 -13.03
C HIS A 64 6.28 5.47 -11.67
N GLU A 65 6.33 6.67 -11.09
CA GLU A 65 5.55 7.00 -9.89
C GLU A 65 4.09 7.23 -10.25
N PRO A 66 3.13 6.54 -9.59
CA PRO A 66 1.72 6.77 -9.84
C PRO A 66 1.28 8.16 -9.37
N LEU A 67 0.11 8.60 -9.82
CA LEU A 67 -0.50 9.83 -9.31
C LEU A 67 -0.78 9.70 -7.80
N ILE A 68 -0.87 10.84 -7.12
CA ILE A 68 -1.07 10.85 -5.66
C ILE A 68 -2.38 10.17 -5.23
N ASP A 69 -3.43 10.27 -6.05
CA ASP A 69 -4.73 9.65 -5.78
C ASP A 69 -4.65 8.13 -5.88
N ASP A 70 -4.02 7.61 -6.95
CA ASP A 70 -3.76 6.18 -7.13
C ASP A 70 -2.88 5.64 -6.01
N SER A 71 -1.86 6.39 -5.63
CA SER A 71 -0.95 6.07 -4.53
C SER A 71 -1.70 5.88 -3.21
N ILE A 72 -2.62 6.81 -2.90
CA ILE A 72 -3.47 6.72 -1.69
C ILE A 72 -4.38 5.50 -1.77
N ILE A 73 -4.94 5.16 -2.94
CA ILE A 73 -5.79 3.98 -3.11
C ILE A 73 -5.00 2.69 -2.87
N ILE A 74 -3.79 2.57 -3.43
CA ILE A 74 -2.91 1.40 -3.23
C ILE A 74 -2.55 1.26 -1.75
N LEU A 75 -2.20 2.35 -1.06
CA LEU A 75 -1.90 2.32 0.37
C LEU A 75 -3.12 1.94 1.20
N ASN A 76 -4.29 2.53 0.91
CA ASN A 76 -5.54 2.18 1.57
C ASN A 76 -5.89 0.70 1.39
N TYR A 77 -5.65 0.15 0.20
CA TYR A 77 -5.87 -1.27 -0.08
C TYR A 77 -5.04 -2.14 0.87
N LEU A 78 -3.75 -1.83 1.03
CA LEU A 78 -2.87 -2.55 1.96
C LEU A 78 -3.27 -2.36 3.43
N THR A 79 -3.69 -1.16 3.81
CA THR A 79 -4.04 -0.84 5.20
C THR A 79 -5.36 -1.48 5.65
N TYR A 80 -6.41 -1.45 4.82
CA TYR A 80 -7.79 -1.68 5.29
C TYR A 80 -8.55 -2.83 4.64
N SER A 81 -8.09 -3.42 3.53
CA SER A 81 -8.93 -4.33 2.72
C SER A 81 -9.38 -5.64 3.37
N THR A 82 -9.07 -5.85 4.65
CA THR A 82 -9.60 -6.95 5.46
C THR A 82 -10.31 -6.52 6.75
N GLU A 83 -10.31 -5.25 7.14
CA GLU A 83 -11.10 -4.79 8.31
C GLU A 83 -12.62 -4.87 8.06
N ASN A 84 -13.04 -4.96 6.78
CA ASN A 84 -14.46 -5.03 6.39
C ASN A 84 -14.99 -6.45 6.08
N ILE A 85 -14.16 -7.50 6.12
CA ILE A 85 -14.65 -8.86 5.79
C ILE A 85 -15.34 -9.53 7.01
N ASN A 86 -15.13 -9.03 8.23
CA ASN A 86 -15.64 -9.64 9.47
C ASN A 86 -16.78 -8.88 10.18
N LYS A 87 -17.57 -8.04 9.50
CA LYS A 87 -18.72 -7.37 10.15
C LYS A 87 -19.96 -7.14 9.26
N THR A 88 -20.49 -8.17 8.60
CA THR A 88 -21.94 -8.19 8.25
C THR A 88 -22.37 -9.62 7.94
N ASN A 89 -22.50 -10.45 8.98
CA ASN A 89 -23.40 -11.60 9.00
C ASN A 89 -23.80 -11.81 10.46
N LYS A 90 -24.80 -11.06 10.91
CA LYS A 90 -25.59 -11.37 12.08
C LYS A 90 -27.01 -10.88 11.88
#